data_AF-A0AAV4EG71-F1
#
_entry.id   AF-A0AAV4EG71-F1
#
_cell.length_a   1.000
_cell.length_b   1.000
_cell.length_c   1.000
_cell.angle_alpha   90.00
_cell.angle_beta   90.00
_cell.angle_gamma   90.00
#
_symmetry.space_group_name_H-M   'P 1'
#
loop_
_entity.id
_entity.type
_entity.pdbx_description
1 polymer ?
#
loop_
_entity_poly.entity_id
_entity_poly.type
_entity_poly.pdbx_seq_one_letter_code
_entity_poly.pdbx_strand_id
1 'polypeptide(L)'
;MTDHKILFYSESCSRLCDASRALAALHYPLKYSYVFIPVLPTSLLEVLNSPTPLVAGVHASLKDEITDLLDVITVDLDGGSVKVPECVTVPPITEDVLIGAKKALTMILNPELFHADYAFTPSPRKAVPLIQRDKELRAVFIRMFAELFSGYRSSLAVVRIHPTPFITFHKSHFLGQRGLVEEEFLSKLIDGMAFNTFVAERGPPYRPCDIFDEVSATIQDQLMEERNNLPRMMENIKELAHHIYINEFPNQQPYVPKVPKPTEGAYARIHQPQFPELDSKMIQDIIDDGLSNSKKLNNVRPQQMRIVPMGMNLGSWSLQRTLENNTRRLEVLRSCVGFIFDNKISDARIIFPAVLRALKSGVARLALTQELGDQVKGNRAMLEHQQFELVVKLLNCALLNDSSLDEHGVAAAIIPLATTFCRKLCTGVLQFAYTLIQEHAVWGSQQFWEQAFYEDVQQEIRKLYLPLYEEHVLLMSKSTDSSELNTPEGMEDRSSTLKPRQIGPLEIAAEQLRIWATLSSDQKTEMINNEESTVYSQAIHYANRMVYLRVPLDVSRNVKTLAMDENSSTVTPSQAESDSLDAESGFDETEQTDVAAVVTKFVSRFVDKVCNDAGVLQKHVKDLHQMIP
;
A
#
# COMPACT_ATOMS: atom_id res chain seq x y z
N MET A 1 3.42 15.75 6.92
CA MET A 1 3.39 14.64 5.93
C MET A 1 4.36 13.53 6.31
N THR A 2 5.58 13.86 6.76
CA THR A 2 6.60 12.90 7.22
C THR A 2 6.72 12.84 8.74
N ASP A 3 5.59 13.04 9.44
CA ASP A 3 5.49 12.87 10.90
C ASP A 3 6.53 13.63 11.75
N HIS A 4 6.86 14.86 11.37
CA HIS A 4 7.69 15.75 12.20
C HIS A 4 6.87 16.46 13.28
N LYS A 5 7.56 16.92 14.33
CA LYS A 5 7.01 17.85 15.32
C LYS A 5 6.95 19.25 14.75
N ILE A 6 5.76 19.87 14.78
CA ILE A 6 5.51 21.21 14.27
C ILE A 6 4.96 22.06 15.42
N LEU A 7 5.61 23.18 15.69
CA LEU A 7 5.21 24.14 16.70
C LEU A 7 4.91 25.49 16.06
N PHE A 8 3.65 25.88 16.03
CA PHE A 8 3.24 27.24 15.69
C PHE A 8 3.52 28.17 16.87
N TYR A 9 4.01 29.39 16.59
CA TYR A 9 4.07 30.45 17.60
C TYR A 9 3.44 31.74 17.07
N SER A 10 2.75 32.45 17.97
CA SER A 10 2.04 33.70 17.66
C SER A 10 1.63 34.44 18.92
N GLU A 11 1.52 35.77 18.85
CA GLU A 11 0.85 36.61 19.87
C GLU A 11 -0.67 36.42 19.89
N SER A 12 -1.26 35.78 18.87
CA SER A 12 -2.71 35.58 18.77
C SER A 12 -3.07 34.11 18.86
N CYS A 13 -3.76 33.73 19.94
CA CYS A 13 -4.33 32.38 20.08
C CYS A 13 -5.33 32.04 18.98
N SER A 14 -6.03 33.03 18.41
CA SER A 14 -6.90 32.80 17.24
C SER A 14 -6.09 32.35 16.04
N ARG A 15 -4.97 33.03 15.72
CA ARG A 15 -4.10 32.64 14.61
C ARG A 15 -3.52 31.24 14.81
N LEU A 16 -3.09 30.90 16.04
CA LEU A 16 -2.64 29.54 16.37
C LEU A 16 -3.72 28.50 16.07
N CYS A 17 -4.94 28.74 16.54
CA CYS A 17 -6.08 27.86 16.29
C CYS A 17 -6.40 27.74 14.79
N ASP A 18 -6.46 28.86 14.08
CA ASP A 18 -6.87 28.91 12.68
C ASP A 18 -5.80 28.28 11.78
N ALA A 19 -4.52 28.54 12.02
CA ALA A 19 -3.41 27.91 11.31
C ALA A 19 -3.37 26.39 11.55
N SER A 20 -3.57 25.95 12.80
CA SER A 20 -3.61 24.52 13.13
C SER A 20 -4.78 23.81 12.43
N ARG A 21 -5.98 24.41 12.45
CA ARG A 21 -7.15 23.87 11.74
C ARG A 21 -6.97 23.88 10.22
N ALA A 22 -6.38 24.95 9.68
CA ALA A 22 -6.07 25.03 8.25
C ALA A 22 -5.09 23.94 7.83
N LEU A 23 -4.04 23.69 8.62
CA LEU A 23 -3.09 22.60 8.35
C LEU A 23 -3.79 21.24 8.36
N ALA A 24 -4.67 20.99 9.34
CA ALA A 24 -5.45 19.76 9.40
C ALA A 24 -6.39 19.61 8.19
N ALA A 25 -7.03 20.70 7.75
CA ALA A 25 -7.92 20.70 6.58
C ALA A 25 -7.15 20.46 5.26
N LEU A 26 -5.97 21.07 5.12
CA LEU A 26 -5.08 20.87 3.96
C LEU A 26 -4.42 19.49 3.95
N HIS A 27 -4.49 18.74 5.06
CA HIS A 27 -3.94 17.39 5.14
C HIS A 27 -4.86 16.33 4.50
N TYR A 28 -6.12 16.68 4.22
CA TYR A 28 -7.07 15.80 3.52
C TYR A 28 -6.49 15.32 2.18
N PRO A 29 -6.56 14.01 1.86
CA PRO A 29 -7.43 12.97 2.44
C PRO A 29 -6.84 12.27 3.67
N LEU A 30 -5.63 12.61 4.08
CA LEU A 30 -5.02 12.04 5.27
C LEU A 30 -5.64 12.65 6.54
N LYS A 31 -5.71 11.84 7.59
CA LYS A 31 -6.07 12.29 8.93
C LYS A 31 -4.80 12.35 9.76
N TYR A 32 -4.64 13.44 10.50
CA TYR A 32 -3.52 13.56 11.42
C TYR A 32 -3.74 12.64 12.61
N SER A 33 -2.82 11.70 12.84
CA SER A 33 -3.00 10.59 13.80
C SER A 33 -2.25 10.76 15.13
N TYR A 34 -1.56 11.90 15.32
CA TYR A 34 -0.73 12.14 16.51
C TYR A 34 -1.28 13.28 17.40
N VAL A 35 -0.47 13.73 18.35
CA VAL A 35 -0.83 14.76 19.33
C VAL A 35 -1.09 16.10 18.63
N PHE A 36 -2.31 16.62 18.77
CA PHE A 36 -2.75 17.86 18.13
C PHE A 36 -3.29 18.84 19.18
N ILE A 37 -2.52 19.90 19.48
CA ILE A 37 -2.82 20.86 20.56
C ILE A 37 -2.74 22.30 20.00
N PRO A 38 -3.80 22.83 19.38
CA PRO A 38 -3.76 24.14 18.72
C PRO A 38 -3.29 25.31 19.59
N VAL A 39 -3.55 25.25 20.90
CA VAL A 39 -3.02 26.18 21.89
C VAL A 39 -2.58 25.36 23.10
N LEU A 40 -1.28 25.25 23.31
CA LEU A 40 -0.62 24.52 24.38
C LEU A 40 -0.52 25.42 25.62
N PRO A 41 -1.13 25.04 26.75
CA PRO A 41 -0.97 25.76 28.02
C PRO A 41 0.46 25.65 28.55
N THR A 42 0.93 26.68 29.24
CA THR A 42 2.27 26.72 29.87
C THR A 42 2.52 25.54 30.80
N SER A 43 1.50 25.09 31.54
CA SER A 43 1.61 23.95 32.46
C SER A 43 1.90 22.61 31.78
N LEU A 44 1.74 22.54 30.45
CA LEU A 44 1.95 21.32 29.65
C LEU A 44 3.12 21.47 28.66
N LEU A 45 3.99 22.47 28.85
CA LEU A 45 5.08 22.74 27.92
C LEU A 45 6.06 21.56 27.80
N GLU A 46 6.18 20.75 28.86
CA GLU A 46 6.98 19.52 28.87
C GLU A 46 6.61 18.51 27.76
N VAL A 47 5.38 18.55 27.25
CA VAL A 47 4.92 17.69 26.14
C VAL A 47 5.77 17.87 24.88
N LEU A 48 6.38 19.05 24.68
CA LEU A 48 7.25 19.31 23.52
C LEU A 48 8.51 18.43 23.49
N ASN A 49 8.94 17.93 24.65
CA ASN A 49 10.09 17.02 24.78
C ASN A 49 9.74 15.56 24.47
N SER A 50 8.46 15.21 24.30
CA SER A 50 8.03 13.85 23.96
C SER A 50 8.62 13.43 22.62
N PRO A 51 9.14 12.20 22.43
CA PRO A 51 9.64 11.74 21.12
C PRO A 51 8.53 11.59 20.07
N THR A 52 7.26 11.65 20.46
CA THR A 52 6.12 11.48 19.55
C THR A 52 5.94 12.70 18.64
N PRO A 53 5.63 12.51 17.34
CA PRO A 53 5.21 13.60 16.46
C PRO A 53 4.05 14.40 17.06
N LEU A 54 4.04 15.71 16.85
CA LEU A 54 2.99 16.59 17.35
C LEU A 54 2.78 17.81 16.45
N VAL A 55 1.58 18.37 16.49
CA VAL A 55 1.29 19.72 16.00
C VAL A 55 0.75 20.49 17.19
N ALA A 56 1.48 21.51 17.63
CA ALA A 56 1.07 22.36 18.74
C ALA A 56 1.21 23.85 18.41
N GLY A 57 0.53 24.69 19.18
CA GLY A 57 0.69 26.14 19.11
C GLY A 57 1.02 26.74 20.47
N VAL A 58 1.99 27.65 20.56
CA VAL A 58 2.33 28.36 21.80
C VAL A 58 2.21 29.87 21.62
N HIS A 59 1.82 30.54 22.70
CA HIS A 59 1.79 31.99 22.72
C HIS A 59 3.22 32.56 22.67
N ALA A 60 3.41 33.68 21.96
CA ALA A 60 4.73 34.29 21.77
C ALA A 60 5.44 34.69 23.09
N SER A 61 4.72 34.83 24.20
CA SER A 61 5.32 35.04 25.52
C SER A 61 6.21 33.90 26.00
N LEU A 62 6.08 32.70 25.42
CA LEU A 62 6.88 31.51 25.76
C LEU A 62 8.05 31.29 24.77
N LYS A 63 8.37 32.28 23.93
CA LYS A 63 9.40 32.16 22.88
C LYS A 63 10.76 31.74 23.43
N ASP A 64 11.16 32.28 24.57
CA ASP A 64 12.47 31.97 25.16
C ASP A 64 12.53 30.50 25.62
N GLU A 65 11.43 29.95 26.13
CA GLU A 65 11.34 28.56 26.61
C GLU A 65 11.37 27.52 25.48
N ILE A 66 11.06 27.92 24.24
CA ILE A 66 11.02 27.01 23.08
C ILE A 66 12.27 27.10 22.18
N THR A 67 13.22 27.99 22.50
CA THR A 67 14.39 28.26 21.65
C THR A 67 15.38 27.08 21.62
N ASP A 68 15.41 26.28 22.68
CA ASP A 68 16.34 25.15 22.88
C ASP A 68 15.81 23.81 22.33
N LEU A 69 14.64 23.78 21.67
CA LEU A 69 14.06 22.56 21.12
C LEU A 69 14.85 22.11 19.88
N LEU A 70 15.49 20.95 19.97
CA LEU A 70 16.36 20.43 18.91
C LEU A 70 15.60 19.73 17.78
N ASP A 71 14.47 19.08 18.05
CA ASP A 71 13.77 18.23 17.08
C ASP A 71 12.39 18.75 16.65
N VAL A 72 12.13 20.05 16.89
CA VAL A 72 10.83 20.69 16.64
C VAL A 72 10.95 21.75 15.53
N ILE A 73 10.16 21.61 14.48
CA ILE A 73 10.05 22.62 13.42
C ILE A 73 9.19 23.77 13.95
N THR A 74 9.78 24.96 14.10
CA THR A 74 9.06 26.13 14.60
C THR A 74 8.57 27.01 13.46
N VAL A 75 7.30 27.42 13.53
CA VAL A 75 6.63 28.24 12.52
C VAL A 75 6.15 29.55 13.15
N ASP A 76 6.77 30.64 12.76
CA ASP A 76 6.41 32.00 13.13
C ASP A 76 5.22 32.48 12.31
N LEU A 77 4.03 32.53 12.91
CA LEU A 77 2.85 33.06 12.23
C LEU A 77 2.83 34.59 12.16
N ASP A 78 3.68 35.28 12.91
CA ASP A 78 3.67 36.73 13.06
C ASP A 78 4.74 37.38 12.17
N GLY A 79 5.93 36.82 12.19
CA GLY A 79 7.05 37.17 11.30
C GLY A 79 7.06 36.42 9.97
N GLY A 80 6.23 35.38 9.81
CA GLY A 80 6.09 34.65 8.53
C GLY A 80 7.31 33.81 8.16
N SER A 81 7.92 33.14 9.13
CA SER A 81 9.15 32.34 8.94
C SER A 81 9.00 30.91 9.43
N VAL A 82 9.75 29.99 8.83
CA VAL A 82 9.83 28.58 9.24
C VAL A 82 11.29 28.26 9.55
N LYS A 83 11.55 27.78 10.76
CA LYS A 83 12.88 27.35 11.19
C LYS A 83 12.86 25.84 11.41
N VAL A 84 13.68 25.15 10.62
CA VAL A 84 13.93 23.72 10.73
C VAL A 84 15.25 23.53 11.48
N PRO A 85 15.28 22.82 12.61
CA PRO A 85 16.53 22.55 13.33
C PRO A 85 17.52 21.72 12.50
N GLU A 86 18.82 21.87 12.75
CA GLU A 86 19.88 21.19 11.97
C GLU A 86 19.82 19.66 12.03
N CYS A 87 19.34 19.08 13.14
CA CYS A 87 19.19 17.63 13.26
C CYS A 87 17.89 17.08 12.66
N VAL A 88 17.04 17.94 12.07
CA VAL A 88 15.80 17.53 11.41
C VAL A 88 15.96 17.63 9.89
N THR A 89 15.99 16.48 9.22
CA THR A 89 15.98 16.42 7.75
C THR A 89 14.55 16.29 7.25
N VAL A 90 14.07 17.29 6.53
CA VAL A 90 12.77 17.26 5.84
C VAL A 90 13.02 16.87 4.38
N PRO A 91 12.68 15.64 3.96
CA PRO A 91 12.89 15.22 2.59
C PRO A 91 11.96 16.02 1.65
N PRO A 92 12.45 16.45 0.47
CA PRO A 92 11.65 17.22 -0.46
C PRO A 92 10.54 16.37 -1.08
N ILE A 93 9.38 16.97 -1.32
CA ILE A 93 8.33 16.36 -2.14
C ILE A 93 8.86 16.15 -3.56
N THR A 94 8.42 15.07 -4.23
CA THR A 94 8.74 14.80 -5.64
C THR A 94 8.58 16.05 -6.51
N GLU A 95 9.61 16.34 -7.31
CA GLU A 95 9.82 17.64 -7.95
C GLU A 95 8.63 18.06 -8.85
N ASP A 96 8.13 17.15 -9.68
CA ASP A 96 7.01 17.43 -10.59
C ASP A 96 5.75 17.87 -9.83
N VAL A 97 5.40 17.14 -8.76
CA VAL A 97 4.26 17.42 -7.89
C VAL A 97 4.42 18.77 -7.21
N LEU A 98 5.63 19.04 -6.69
CA LEU A 98 5.94 20.29 -5.99
C LEU A 98 5.85 21.50 -6.92
N ILE A 99 6.40 21.39 -8.14
CA ILE A 99 6.35 22.45 -9.16
C ILE A 99 4.89 22.72 -9.55
N GLY A 100 4.11 21.66 -9.82
CA GLY A 100 2.69 21.78 -10.15
C GLY A 100 1.89 22.49 -9.07
N ALA A 101 2.02 22.05 -7.82
CA ALA A 101 1.35 22.66 -6.67
C ALA A 101 1.77 24.13 -6.45
N LYS A 102 3.08 24.43 -6.50
CA LYS A 102 3.58 25.81 -6.36
C LYS A 102 3.05 26.71 -7.48
N LYS A 103 3.03 26.23 -8.72
CA LYS A 103 2.51 26.98 -9.86
C LYS A 103 1.03 27.31 -9.66
N ALA A 104 0.22 26.32 -9.29
CA ALA A 104 -1.20 26.51 -9.01
C ALA A 104 -1.44 27.50 -7.86
N LEU A 105 -0.78 27.31 -6.71
CA LEU A 105 -0.88 28.22 -5.56
C LEU A 105 -0.47 29.64 -5.93
N THR A 106 0.60 29.81 -6.71
CA THR A 106 1.07 31.13 -7.16
C THR A 106 0.03 31.83 -8.01
N MET A 107 -0.62 31.13 -8.94
CA MET A 107 -1.70 31.69 -9.76
C MET A 107 -2.95 32.02 -8.95
N ILE A 108 -3.29 31.21 -7.95
CA ILE A 108 -4.43 31.45 -7.07
C ILE A 108 -4.17 32.64 -6.17
N LEU A 109 -2.96 32.80 -5.61
CA LEU A 109 -2.61 33.88 -4.70
C LEU A 109 -2.37 35.20 -5.44
N ASN A 110 -1.78 35.14 -6.64
CA ASN A 110 -1.43 36.28 -7.47
C ASN A 110 -2.08 36.18 -8.87
N PRO A 111 -3.41 36.39 -8.97
CA PRO A 111 -4.16 36.19 -10.23
C PRO A 111 -3.74 37.14 -11.35
N GLU A 112 -3.16 38.29 -11.00
CA GLU A 112 -2.64 39.27 -11.97
C GLU A 112 -1.52 38.70 -12.85
N LEU A 113 -0.80 37.69 -12.37
CA LEU A 113 0.29 37.05 -13.12
C LEU A 113 -0.19 36.39 -14.43
N PHE A 114 -1.47 36.03 -14.52
CA PHE A 114 -2.04 35.41 -15.73
C PHE A 114 -2.04 36.36 -16.94
N HIS A 115 -2.02 37.67 -16.69
CA HIS A 115 -2.08 38.72 -17.69
C HIS A 115 -0.87 39.65 -17.64
N ALA A 116 0.16 39.31 -16.85
CA ALA A 116 1.33 40.18 -16.66
C ALA A 116 2.05 40.48 -17.98
N ASP A 117 2.05 39.54 -18.92
CA ASP A 117 2.68 39.67 -20.23
C ASP A 117 1.76 40.30 -21.30
N TYR A 118 0.51 40.65 -20.95
CA TYR A 118 -0.41 41.21 -21.93
C TYR A 118 -0.06 42.67 -22.19
N ALA A 119 0.15 43.03 -23.46
CA ALA A 119 0.45 44.41 -23.86
C ALA A 119 -0.63 45.42 -23.44
N PHE A 120 -1.87 44.95 -23.26
CA PHE A 120 -2.99 45.73 -22.76
C PHE A 120 -3.59 45.02 -21.56
N THR A 121 -3.53 45.66 -20.39
CA THR A 121 -4.14 45.12 -19.17
C THR A 121 -5.65 45.01 -19.33
N PRO A 122 -6.25 43.84 -19.05
CA PRO A 122 -7.70 43.70 -19.02
C PRO A 122 -8.30 44.58 -17.91
N SER A 123 -9.58 44.92 -18.04
CA SER A 123 -10.32 45.66 -17.01
C SER A 123 -10.16 45.01 -15.63
N PRO A 124 -9.99 45.78 -14.55
CA PRO A 124 -9.80 45.23 -13.21
C PRO A 124 -10.96 44.30 -12.85
N ARG A 125 -10.63 43.02 -12.60
CA ARG A 125 -11.62 42.03 -12.17
C ARG A 125 -12.00 42.30 -10.72
N LYS A 126 -13.25 42.02 -10.35
CA LYS A 126 -13.65 42.02 -8.94
C LYS A 126 -12.79 41.02 -8.17
N ALA A 127 -12.33 41.41 -6.99
CA ALA A 127 -11.56 40.53 -6.12
C ALA A 127 -12.36 39.25 -5.85
N VAL A 128 -11.71 38.09 -6.03
CA VAL A 128 -12.32 36.79 -5.76
C VAL A 128 -12.62 36.70 -4.25
N PRO A 129 -13.86 36.37 -3.84
CA PRO A 129 -14.19 36.23 -2.43
C PRO A 129 -13.29 35.22 -1.72
N LEU A 130 -12.91 35.51 -0.46
CA LEU A 130 -12.02 34.63 0.34
C LEU A 130 -12.57 33.20 0.45
N ILE A 131 -13.89 33.04 0.53
CA ILE A 131 -14.52 31.72 0.61
C ILE A 131 -14.29 30.87 -0.65
N GLN A 132 -14.21 31.50 -1.82
CA GLN A 132 -13.92 30.82 -3.08
C GLN A 132 -12.42 30.51 -3.20
N ARG A 133 -11.56 31.46 -2.80
CA ARG A 133 -10.11 31.23 -2.77
C ARG A 133 -9.73 30.09 -1.82
N ASP A 134 -10.38 29.97 -0.67
CA ASP A 134 -10.24 28.83 0.24
C ASP A 134 -10.50 27.49 -0.48
N LYS A 135 -11.57 27.39 -1.29
CA LYS A 135 -11.86 26.16 -2.03
C LYS A 135 -10.83 25.87 -3.10
N GLU A 136 -10.36 26.90 -3.81
CA GLU A 136 -9.30 26.76 -4.81
C GLU A 136 -7.99 26.29 -4.17
N LEU A 137 -7.62 26.84 -3.01
CA LEU A 137 -6.44 26.39 -2.25
C LEU A 137 -6.57 24.92 -1.85
N ARG A 138 -7.71 24.51 -1.28
CA ARG A 138 -7.95 23.10 -0.91
C ARG A 138 -7.98 22.16 -2.11
N ALA A 139 -8.54 22.61 -3.23
CA ALA A 139 -8.52 21.86 -4.48
C ALA A 139 -7.08 21.55 -4.94
N VAL A 140 -6.14 22.49 -4.79
CA VAL A 140 -4.71 22.23 -5.09
C VAL A 140 -4.14 21.12 -4.22
N PHE A 141 -4.39 21.14 -2.91
CA PHE A 141 -3.88 20.10 -2.02
C PHE A 141 -4.53 18.73 -2.26
N ILE A 142 -5.84 18.68 -2.54
CA ILE A 142 -6.54 17.45 -2.93
C ILE A 142 -5.90 16.85 -4.18
N ARG A 143 -5.66 17.67 -5.21
CA ARG A 143 -5.00 17.25 -6.44
C ARG A 143 -3.57 16.77 -6.20
N MET A 144 -2.81 17.49 -5.38
CA MET A 144 -1.45 17.11 -4.97
C MET A 144 -1.43 15.72 -4.33
N PHE A 145 -2.34 15.43 -3.39
CA PHE A 145 -2.44 14.10 -2.79
C PHE A 145 -2.94 13.04 -3.78
N ALA A 146 -3.85 13.38 -4.69
CA ALA A 146 -4.32 12.45 -5.71
C ALA A 146 -3.19 12.05 -6.67
N GLU A 147 -2.30 12.99 -7.00
CA GLU A 147 -1.09 12.74 -7.78
C GLU A 147 -0.05 11.93 -6.98
N LEU A 148 0.20 12.30 -5.72
CA LEU A 148 1.10 11.55 -4.83
C LEU A 148 0.65 10.12 -4.60
N PHE A 149 -0.65 9.86 -4.50
CA PHE A 149 -1.22 8.53 -4.29
C PHE A 149 -1.70 7.86 -5.58
N SER A 150 -1.37 8.42 -6.74
CA SER A 150 -1.81 7.83 -8.00
C SER A 150 -1.33 6.39 -8.14
N GLY A 151 -2.26 5.48 -8.47
CA GLY A 151 -2.01 4.03 -8.55
C GLY A 151 -2.04 3.28 -7.22
N TYR A 152 -2.39 3.91 -6.09
CA TYR A 152 -2.41 3.21 -4.79
C TYR A 152 -3.39 2.02 -4.77
N ARG A 153 -4.56 2.15 -5.41
CA ARG A 153 -5.55 1.06 -5.46
C ARG A 153 -5.04 -0.16 -6.21
N SER A 154 -4.25 0.04 -7.27
CA SER A 154 -3.61 -1.05 -8.01
C SER A 154 -2.55 -1.77 -7.18
N SER A 155 -2.11 -1.17 -6.08
CA SER A 155 -1.15 -1.74 -5.13
C SER A 155 -1.83 -2.31 -3.88
N LEU A 156 -3.16 -2.45 -3.86
CA LEU A 156 -3.87 -3.12 -2.78
C LEU A 156 -3.97 -4.62 -3.05
N ALA A 157 -3.73 -5.44 -2.03
CA ALA A 157 -3.90 -6.88 -2.09
C ALA A 157 -5.10 -7.32 -1.25
N VAL A 158 -6.06 -8.02 -1.86
CA VAL A 158 -7.23 -8.59 -1.18
C VAL A 158 -6.85 -9.95 -0.60
N VAL A 159 -6.76 -10.02 0.73
CA VAL A 159 -6.38 -11.24 1.46
C VAL A 159 -7.60 -11.94 2.04
N ARG A 160 -8.66 -11.19 2.35
CA ARG A 160 -9.96 -11.72 2.76
C ARG A 160 -11.07 -10.73 2.37
N ILE A 161 -12.25 -11.23 2.03
CA ILE A 161 -13.46 -10.43 1.75
C ILE A 161 -14.47 -10.61 2.90
N HIS A 162 -14.68 -11.85 3.35
CA HIS A 162 -15.69 -12.20 4.34
C HIS A 162 -15.10 -12.90 5.58
N PRO A 163 -15.67 -12.67 6.79
CA PRO A 163 -16.83 -11.82 7.09
C PRO A 163 -16.49 -10.32 7.10
N THR A 164 -15.22 -9.99 7.29
CA THR A 164 -14.68 -8.62 7.29
C THR A 164 -13.51 -8.55 6.31
N PRO A 165 -13.50 -7.58 5.39
CA PRO A 165 -12.40 -7.44 4.43
C PRO A 165 -11.06 -7.21 5.13
N PHE A 166 -10.05 -7.96 4.70
CA PHE A 166 -8.67 -7.69 5.03
C PHE A 166 -7.91 -7.37 3.73
N ILE A 167 -7.46 -6.12 3.63
CA ILE A 167 -6.80 -5.57 2.45
C ILE A 167 -5.48 -4.95 2.91
N THR A 168 -4.40 -5.34 2.27
CA THR A 168 -3.05 -4.83 2.56
C THR A 168 -2.56 -3.92 1.44
N PHE A 169 -1.55 -3.10 1.73
CA PHE A 169 -0.91 -2.23 0.74
C PHE A 169 0.49 -2.73 0.41
N HIS A 170 0.71 -2.97 -0.89
CA HIS A 170 1.98 -3.44 -1.40
C HIS A 170 2.90 -2.26 -1.74
N LYS A 171 3.67 -1.81 -0.75
CA LYS A 171 4.60 -0.66 -0.84
C LYS A 171 5.54 -0.72 -2.06
N SER A 172 6.24 -1.83 -2.26
CA SER A 172 7.27 -1.91 -3.31
C SER A 172 6.66 -1.91 -4.71
N HIS A 173 5.50 -2.55 -4.91
CA HIS A 173 4.73 -2.46 -6.15
C HIS A 173 4.32 -1.00 -6.44
N PHE A 174 3.83 -0.29 -5.42
CA PHE A 174 3.42 1.12 -5.56
C PHE A 174 4.56 2.04 -5.98
N LEU A 175 5.73 1.91 -5.35
CA LEU A 175 6.90 2.72 -5.68
C LEU A 175 7.53 2.28 -7.01
N GLY A 176 7.63 0.97 -7.24
CA GLY A 176 8.27 0.36 -8.40
C GLY A 176 7.56 0.67 -9.71
N GLN A 177 6.22 0.60 -9.74
CA GLN A 177 5.44 0.92 -10.96
C GLN A 177 5.63 2.38 -11.42
N ARG A 178 6.05 3.28 -10.51
CA ARG A 178 6.29 4.71 -10.77
C ARG A 178 7.76 5.06 -10.91
N GLY A 179 8.68 4.13 -10.65
CA GLY A 179 10.11 4.42 -10.60
C GLY A 179 10.51 5.38 -9.46
N LEU A 180 9.74 5.43 -8.37
CA LEU A 180 9.93 6.40 -7.26
C LEU A 180 10.50 5.74 -6.00
N VAL A 181 11.25 4.66 -6.14
CA VAL A 181 11.65 3.87 -4.97
C VAL A 181 12.80 4.50 -4.19
N GLU A 182 13.66 5.28 -4.86
CA GLU A 182 14.74 6.04 -4.23
C GLU A 182 14.24 7.37 -3.63
N GLU A 183 12.95 7.71 -3.84
CA GLU A 183 12.34 8.92 -3.30
C GLU A 183 12.08 8.79 -1.80
N GLU A 184 12.99 9.34 -0.99
CA GLU A 184 12.93 9.30 0.47
C GLU A 184 11.60 9.84 1.03
N PHE A 185 11.10 10.95 0.48
CA PHE A 185 9.85 11.57 0.93
C PHE A 185 8.66 10.63 0.81
N LEU A 186 8.47 10.03 -0.37
CA LEU A 186 7.30 9.19 -0.63
C LEU A 186 7.38 7.91 0.19
N SER A 187 8.57 7.33 0.35
CA SER A 187 8.80 6.18 1.23
C SER A 187 8.41 6.48 2.68
N LYS A 188 8.85 7.62 3.24
CA LYS A 188 8.44 8.04 4.60
C LYS A 188 6.94 8.34 4.71
N LEU A 189 6.36 8.95 3.68
CA LEU A 189 4.92 9.29 3.67
C LEU A 189 4.05 8.04 3.77
N ILE A 190 4.36 6.99 2.99
CA ILE A 190 3.56 5.77 2.96
C ILE A 190 3.85 4.83 4.14
N ASP A 191 4.99 4.98 4.82
CA ASP A 191 5.25 4.31 6.10
C ASP A 191 4.54 4.98 7.28
N GLY A 192 4.09 6.23 7.10
CA GLY A 192 3.47 7.04 8.15
C GLY A 192 2.10 6.51 8.60
N MET A 193 1.78 6.75 9.87
CA MET A 193 0.49 6.32 10.45
C MET A 193 -0.73 6.91 9.73
N ALA A 194 -0.61 8.13 9.23
CA ALA A 194 -1.67 8.79 8.48
C ALA A 194 -2.01 8.04 7.18
N PHE A 195 -0.99 7.52 6.48
CA PHE A 195 -1.19 6.74 5.27
C PHE A 195 -1.76 5.35 5.57
N ASN A 196 -1.30 4.69 6.64
CA ASN A 196 -1.88 3.43 7.09
C ASN A 196 -3.38 3.58 7.42
N THR A 197 -3.75 4.66 8.09
CA THR A 197 -5.16 5.01 8.37
C THR A 197 -5.93 5.25 7.07
N PHE A 198 -5.32 5.96 6.12
CA PHE A 198 -5.90 6.17 4.79
C PHE A 198 -6.16 4.85 4.05
N VAL A 199 -5.21 3.91 4.04
CA VAL A 199 -5.39 2.59 3.41
C VAL A 199 -6.49 1.79 4.13
N ALA A 200 -6.53 1.81 5.46
CA ALA A 200 -7.56 1.09 6.22
C ALA A 200 -8.97 1.61 5.94
N GLU A 201 -9.16 2.93 5.91
CA GLU A 201 -10.47 3.55 5.66
C GLU A 201 -10.88 3.48 4.19
N ARG A 202 -9.92 3.68 3.27
CA ARG A 202 -10.21 3.82 1.85
C ARG A 202 -9.98 2.57 1.03
N GLY A 203 -9.24 1.59 1.53
CA GLY A 203 -8.93 0.33 0.86
C GLY A 203 -10.15 -0.46 0.41
N PRO A 204 -11.21 -0.63 1.24
CA PRO A 204 -12.42 -1.34 0.85
C PRO A 204 -12.99 -0.85 -0.49
N PRO A 205 -13.25 -1.76 -1.46
CA PRO A 205 -13.62 -1.37 -2.82
C PRO A 205 -15.14 -1.14 -3.01
N TYR A 206 -15.96 -1.43 -1.99
CA TYR A 206 -17.38 -1.11 -1.96
C TYR A 206 -17.70 -0.36 -0.66
N ARG A 207 -17.87 0.96 -0.75
CA ARG A 207 -18.08 1.86 0.39
C ARG A 207 -18.68 3.19 -0.07
N PRO A 208 -19.05 4.11 0.85
CA PRO A 208 -19.31 5.49 0.49
C PRO A 208 -18.06 6.13 -0.13
N CYS A 209 -18.21 6.77 -1.29
CA CYS A 209 -17.13 7.52 -1.94
C CYS A 209 -17.24 9.01 -1.58
N ASP A 210 -16.09 9.67 -1.52
CA ASP A 210 -16.02 11.13 -1.44
C ASP A 210 -15.24 11.72 -2.62
N ILE A 211 -15.04 13.04 -2.57
CA ILE A 211 -14.39 13.80 -3.65
C ILE A 211 -12.97 13.33 -3.94
N PHE A 212 -12.26 12.76 -2.96
CA PHE A 212 -10.89 12.28 -3.21
C PHE A 212 -10.91 11.03 -4.09
N ASP A 213 -11.91 10.15 -3.95
CA ASP A 213 -12.02 8.96 -4.79
C ASP A 213 -12.28 9.32 -6.26
N GLU A 214 -13.07 10.36 -6.50
CA GLU A 214 -13.36 10.89 -7.85
C GLU A 214 -12.12 11.54 -8.48
N VAL A 215 -11.42 12.40 -7.72
CA VAL A 215 -10.19 13.05 -8.19
C VAL A 215 -9.09 12.01 -8.40
N SER A 216 -8.89 11.07 -7.47
CA SER A 216 -7.87 10.02 -7.60
C SER A 216 -8.09 9.12 -8.81
N ALA A 217 -9.33 8.94 -9.27
CA ALA A 217 -9.62 8.14 -10.45
C ALA A 217 -9.26 8.85 -11.77
N THR A 218 -9.35 10.19 -11.79
CA THR A 218 -9.29 11.01 -13.01
C THR A 218 -8.05 11.91 -13.10
N ILE A 219 -7.30 12.08 -12.01
CA ILE A 219 -6.18 13.04 -11.93
C ILE A 219 -5.11 12.80 -13.01
N GLN A 220 -4.83 11.55 -13.36
CA GLN A 220 -3.81 11.25 -14.38
C GLN A 220 -4.23 11.73 -15.77
N ASP A 221 -5.48 11.48 -16.16
CA ASP A 221 -6.03 12.00 -17.42
C ASP A 221 -6.02 13.54 -17.42
N GLN A 222 -6.41 14.16 -16.32
CA GLN A 222 -6.36 15.63 -16.18
C GLN A 222 -4.94 16.18 -16.32
N LEU A 223 -3.95 15.59 -15.66
CA LEU A 223 -2.55 16.02 -15.77
C LEU A 223 -2.01 15.87 -17.20
N MET A 224 -2.48 14.87 -17.95
CA MET A 224 -2.13 14.72 -19.36
C MET A 224 -2.73 15.84 -20.23
N GLU A 225 -3.99 16.22 -20.01
CA GLU A 225 -4.66 17.33 -20.72
C GLU A 225 -4.06 18.70 -20.38
N GLU A 226 -3.64 18.88 -19.13
CA GLU A 226 -3.10 20.14 -18.61
C GLU A 226 -1.64 20.39 -19.02
N ARG A 227 -0.99 19.43 -19.67
CA ARG A 227 0.43 19.52 -19.99
C ARG A 227 0.71 20.75 -20.87
N ASN A 228 1.48 21.70 -20.33
CA ASN A 228 1.76 23.01 -20.93
C ASN A 228 0.52 23.91 -21.15
N ASN A 229 -0.62 23.61 -20.51
CA ASN A 229 -1.87 24.37 -20.62
C ASN A 229 -2.31 24.92 -19.26
N LEU A 230 -1.74 26.07 -18.89
CA LEU A 230 -2.07 26.75 -17.63
C LEU A 230 -3.56 27.15 -17.51
N PRO A 231 -4.23 27.70 -18.54
CA PRO A 231 -5.66 27.98 -18.47
C PRO A 231 -6.51 26.75 -18.10
N ARG A 232 -6.23 25.58 -18.72
CA ARG A 232 -6.94 24.33 -18.44
C ARG A 232 -6.73 23.85 -17.01
N MET A 233 -5.50 23.92 -16.50
CA MET A 233 -5.20 23.61 -15.10
C MET A 233 -6.03 24.47 -14.13
N MET A 234 -6.13 25.78 -14.41
CA MET A 234 -6.91 26.69 -13.58
C MET A 234 -8.42 26.46 -13.66
N GLU A 235 -8.92 26.00 -14.81
CA GLU A 235 -10.32 25.59 -14.98
C GLU A 235 -10.63 24.35 -14.13
N ASN A 236 -9.82 23.30 -14.25
CA ASN A 236 -9.99 22.07 -13.46
C ASN A 236 -9.92 22.33 -11.94
N ILE A 237 -9.04 23.24 -11.50
CA ILE A 237 -8.99 23.67 -10.08
C ILE A 237 -10.30 24.35 -9.66
N LYS A 238 -10.85 25.24 -10.50
CA LYS A 238 -12.09 25.97 -10.19
C LYS A 238 -13.31 25.06 -10.18
N GLU A 239 -13.36 24.08 -11.09
CA GLU A 239 -14.40 23.05 -11.08
C GLU A 239 -14.33 22.25 -9.78
N LEU A 240 -13.16 21.75 -9.40
CA LEU A 240 -12.99 21.03 -8.14
C LEU A 240 -13.36 21.90 -6.93
N ALA A 241 -12.93 23.17 -6.92
CA ALA A 241 -13.28 24.14 -5.90
C ALA A 241 -14.80 24.36 -5.79
N HIS A 242 -15.51 24.36 -6.91
CA HIS A 242 -16.96 24.46 -6.97
C HIS A 242 -17.65 23.22 -6.37
N HIS A 243 -17.14 22.02 -6.66
CA HIS A 243 -17.62 20.79 -6.02
C HIS A 243 -17.45 20.81 -4.49
N ILE A 244 -16.29 21.28 -4.00
CA ILE A 244 -16.05 21.45 -2.56
C ILE A 244 -17.04 22.46 -1.97
N TYR A 245 -17.29 23.58 -2.65
CA TYR A 245 -18.26 24.58 -2.23
C TYR A 245 -19.67 23.99 -2.10
N ILE A 246 -20.16 23.28 -3.12
CA ILE A 246 -21.49 22.67 -3.10
C ILE A 246 -21.60 21.65 -1.94
N ASN A 247 -20.55 20.88 -1.70
CA ASN A 247 -20.54 19.88 -0.62
C ASN A 247 -20.67 20.52 0.77
N GLU A 248 -20.04 21.67 1.01
CA GLU A 248 -20.16 22.39 2.28
C GLU A 248 -21.45 23.20 2.42
N PHE A 249 -22.02 23.64 1.30
CA PHE A 249 -23.25 24.42 1.23
C PHE A 249 -24.33 23.69 0.41
N PRO A 250 -24.79 22.49 0.86
CA PRO A 250 -25.73 21.68 0.08
C PRO A 250 -27.10 22.34 -0.06
N ASN A 251 -27.46 23.21 0.89
CA ASN A 251 -28.68 24.02 0.85
C ASN A 251 -28.32 25.46 0.51
N GLN A 252 -28.80 25.96 -0.63
CA GLN A 252 -28.59 27.35 -1.07
C GLN A 252 -29.38 28.37 -0.23
N GLN A 253 -30.28 27.92 0.65
CA GLN A 253 -30.97 28.80 1.59
C GLN A 253 -30.03 29.16 2.75
N PRO A 254 -29.70 30.44 2.96
CA PRO A 254 -28.87 30.85 4.07
C PRO A 254 -29.55 30.45 5.39
N TYR A 255 -28.84 29.71 6.23
CA TYR A 255 -29.29 29.44 7.59
C TYR A 255 -29.47 30.78 8.31
N VAL A 256 -30.72 31.10 8.66
CA VAL A 256 -31.02 32.27 9.49
C VAL A 256 -30.76 31.86 10.94
N PRO A 257 -29.69 32.37 11.59
CA PRO A 257 -29.42 32.03 12.97
C PRO A 257 -30.60 32.49 13.83
N LYS A 258 -31.31 31.52 14.42
CA LYS A 258 -32.39 31.79 15.38
C LYS A 258 -31.84 32.26 16.73
N VAL A 259 -30.55 32.08 16.96
CA VAL A 259 -29.84 32.54 18.16
C VAL A 259 -29.20 33.89 17.87
N PRO A 260 -29.57 34.96 18.60
CA PRO A 260 -28.94 36.26 18.46
C PRO A 260 -27.44 36.16 18.74
N LYS A 261 -26.60 36.71 17.85
CA LYS A 261 -25.18 36.89 18.16
C LYS A 261 -25.06 37.92 19.29
N PRO A 262 -24.12 37.73 20.25
CA PRO A 262 -23.80 38.77 21.21
C PRO A 262 -23.43 40.07 20.48
N THR A 263 -23.78 41.21 21.06
CA THR A 263 -23.40 42.52 20.54
C THR A 263 -21.87 42.65 20.49
N GLU A 264 -21.35 43.31 19.47
CA GLU A 264 -19.91 43.56 19.32
C GLU A 264 -19.39 44.27 20.60
N GLY A 265 -18.33 43.74 21.21
CA GLY A 265 -17.80 44.23 22.51
C GLY A 265 -18.47 43.65 23.77
N ALA A 266 -19.44 42.73 23.66
CA ALA A 266 -20.06 42.07 24.83
C ALA A 266 -19.05 41.34 25.73
N TYR A 267 -17.95 40.86 25.15
CA TYR A 267 -16.86 40.19 25.87
C TYR A 267 -16.06 41.13 26.79
N ALA A 268 -16.08 42.45 26.53
CA ALA A 268 -15.36 43.46 27.33
C ALA A 268 -16.20 44.05 28.48
N ARG A 269 -17.41 43.54 28.72
CA ARG A 269 -18.28 44.02 29.81
C ARG A 269 -17.70 43.61 31.17
N ILE A 270 -17.51 44.58 32.05
CA ILE A 270 -17.00 44.39 33.43
C ILE A 270 -17.89 43.42 34.23
N HIS A 271 -19.20 43.41 33.96
CA HIS A 271 -20.15 42.47 34.52
C HIS A 271 -20.69 41.56 33.41
N GLN A 272 -20.00 40.43 33.18
CA GLN A 272 -20.60 39.33 32.42
C GLN A 272 -21.57 38.59 33.34
N PRO A 273 -22.86 38.43 32.96
CA PRO A 273 -23.75 37.55 33.69
C PRO A 273 -23.19 36.12 33.66
N GLN A 274 -23.23 35.42 34.79
CA GLN A 274 -22.86 34.00 34.82
C GLN A 274 -23.74 33.24 33.83
N PHE A 275 -23.12 32.32 33.08
CA PHE A 275 -23.87 31.45 32.19
C PHE A 275 -24.85 30.64 33.04
N PRO A 276 -26.15 30.66 32.72
CA PRO A 276 -27.15 29.99 33.54
C PRO A 276 -26.86 28.49 33.59
N GLU A 277 -27.17 27.87 34.72
CA GLU A 277 -27.12 26.41 34.82
C GLU A 277 -28.08 25.80 33.79
N LEU A 278 -27.57 24.85 33.03
CA LEU A 278 -28.33 24.16 32.00
C LEU A 278 -29.25 23.13 32.67
N ASP A 279 -30.56 23.30 32.55
CA ASP A 279 -31.55 22.33 33.00
C ASP A 279 -31.55 21.12 32.06
N SER A 280 -31.01 19.99 32.54
CA SER A 280 -30.91 18.75 31.79
C SER A 280 -32.27 18.24 31.30
N LYS A 281 -33.33 18.46 32.08
CA LYS A 281 -34.68 17.99 31.72
C LYS A 281 -35.26 18.86 30.60
N MET A 282 -35.14 20.18 30.72
CA MET A 282 -35.59 21.10 29.67
C MET A 282 -34.85 20.86 28.34
N ILE A 283 -33.55 20.57 28.40
CA ILE A 283 -32.76 20.21 27.21
C ILE A 283 -33.28 18.91 26.59
N GLN A 284 -33.53 17.88 27.41
CA GLN A 284 -34.05 16.61 26.91
C GLN A 284 -35.45 16.77 26.30
N ASP A 285 -36.34 17.54 26.93
CA ASP A 285 -37.68 17.82 26.41
C ASP A 285 -37.62 18.55 25.04
N ILE A 286 -36.68 19.48 24.85
CA ILE A 286 -36.45 20.16 23.57
C ILE A 286 -35.89 19.20 22.51
N ILE A 287 -34.98 18.29 22.89
CA ILE A 287 -34.44 17.27 21.99
C ILE A 287 -35.56 16.33 21.54
N ASP A 288 -36.37 15.84 22.49
CA ASP A 288 -37.46 14.90 22.23
C ASP A 288 -38.57 15.54 21.37
N ASP A 289 -38.94 16.80 21.65
CA ASP A 289 -39.86 17.57 20.81
C ASP A 289 -39.30 17.75 19.39
N GLY A 290 -38.02 18.11 19.26
CA GLY A 290 -37.33 18.22 17.98
C GLY A 290 -37.29 16.91 17.19
N LEU A 291 -37.03 15.79 17.86
CA LEU A 291 -37.06 14.45 17.27
C LEU A 291 -38.48 14.08 16.81
N SER A 292 -39.51 14.36 17.61
CA SER A 292 -40.91 14.09 17.23
C SER A 292 -41.43 14.95 16.08
N ASN A 293 -40.94 16.20 15.97
CA ASN A 293 -41.36 17.15 14.93
C ASN A 293 -40.56 17.03 13.63
N SER A 294 -39.45 16.27 13.62
CA SER A 294 -38.52 16.22 12.48
C SER A 294 -38.79 15.09 11.49
N LYS A 295 -39.90 15.16 10.74
CA LYS A 295 -40.02 14.45 9.44
C LYS A 295 -38.89 14.84 8.45
N LYS A 296 -38.13 15.91 8.74
CA LYS A 296 -37.01 16.43 7.95
C LYS A 296 -35.63 15.85 8.31
N LEU A 297 -35.44 15.19 9.47
CA LEU A 297 -34.13 14.56 9.77
C LEU A 297 -33.86 13.34 8.87
N ASN A 298 -34.93 12.69 8.41
CA ASN A 298 -34.87 11.60 7.42
C ASN A 298 -34.40 12.06 6.01
N ASN A 299 -34.21 13.37 5.78
CA ASN A 299 -33.68 13.91 4.53
C ASN A 299 -32.16 14.08 4.52
N VAL A 300 -31.44 13.71 5.59
CA VAL A 300 -29.99 13.53 5.49
C VAL A 300 -29.79 12.35 4.55
N ARG A 301 -29.50 12.61 3.26
CA ARG A 301 -29.21 11.55 2.29
C ARG A 301 -28.09 10.70 2.85
N PRO A 302 -28.35 9.42 3.22
CA PRO A 302 -27.28 8.55 3.65
C PRO A 302 -26.28 8.44 2.50
N GLN A 303 -24.98 8.50 2.80
CA GLN A 303 -23.99 8.34 1.74
C GLN A 303 -24.16 6.96 1.11
N GLN A 304 -24.42 6.95 -0.20
CA GLN A 304 -24.79 5.73 -0.91
C GLN A 304 -23.57 4.83 -1.08
N MET A 305 -23.70 3.55 -0.68
CA MET A 305 -22.71 2.52 -0.94
C MET A 305 -22.56 2.32 -2.45
N ARG A 306 -21.33 2.44 -2.96
CA ARG A 306 -21.03 2.26 -4.38
C ARG A 306 -19.66 1.60 -4.56
N ILE A 307 -19.45 1.03 -5.75
CA ILE A 307 -18.13 0.55 -6.15
C ILE A 307 -17.23 1.76 -6.32
N VAL A 308 -16.06 1.70 -5.68
CA VAL A 308 -15.09 2.79 -5.74
C VAL A 308 -14.41 2.75 -7.11
N PRO A 309 -14.35 3.87 -7.87
CA PRO A 309 -13.77 3.87 -9.20
C PRO A 309 -12.28 3.49 -9.15
N MET A 310 -11.88 2.68 -10.13
CA MET A 310 -10.47 2.42 -10.39
C MET A 310 -9.91 3.57 -11.22
N GLY A 311 -8.78 4.12 -10.82
CA GLY A 311 -8.02 5.05 -11.65
C GLY A 311 -7.24 4.34 -12.77
N MET A 312 -6.55 5.10 -13.61
CA MET A 312 -5.67 4.56 -14.64
C MET A 312 -4.62 3.60 -14.05
N ASN A 313 -4.39 2.47 -14.73
CA ASN A 313 -3.33 1.53 -14.37
C ASN A 313 -1.97 2.06 -14.89
N LEU A 314 -1.21 2.71 -14.01
CA LEU A 314 0.11 3.28 -14.29
C LEU A 314 1.13 2.22 -14.78
N GLY A 315 1.01 0.98 -14.29
CA GLY A 315 1.87 -0.13 -14.68
C GLY A 315 1.85 -0.40 -16.18
N SER A 316 0.69 -0.25 -16.85
CA SER A 316 0.57 -0.49 -18.29
C SER A 316 1.36 0.52 -19.14
N TRP A 317 1.44 1.77 -18.72
CA TRP A 317 2.12 2.84 -19.48
C TRP A 317 3.64 2.84 -19.29
N SER A 318 4.09 2.55 -18.07
CA SER A 318 5.51 2.40 -17.73
C SER A 318 6.10 1.12 -18.35
N LEU A 319 5.38 0.00 -18.28
CA LEU A 319 5.81 -1.25 -18.94
C LEU A 319 5.92 -1.07 -20.44
N GLN A 320 4.97 -0.40 -21.10
CA GLN A 320 4.93 -0.32 -22.56
C GLN A 320 6.14 0.45 -23.13
N ARG A 321 6.49 1.62 -22.56
CA ARG A 321 7.72 2.35 -22.92
C ARG A 321 9.00 1.58 -22.59
N THR A 322 8.99 0.84 -21.49
CA THR A 322 10.18 0.05 -21.08
C THR A 322 10.35 -1.20 -21.94
N LEU A 323 9.27 -1.82 -22.40
CA LEU A 323 9.28 -2.98 -23.31
C LEU A 323 9.86 -2.60 -24.68
N GLU A 324 9.41 -1.48 -25.25
CA GLU A 324 9.86 -0.98 -26.55
C GLU A 324 11.40 -0.82 -26.59
N ASN A 325 11.96 -0.25 -25.52
CA ASN A 325 13.40 -0.05 -25.37
C ASN A 325 14.21 -1.33 -25.14
N ASN A 326 13.58 -2.43 -24.68
CA ASN A 326 14.25 -3.69 -24.35
C ASN A 326 14.01 -4.83 -25.35
N THR A 327 13.23 -4.60 -26.42
CA THR A 327 12.79 -5.61 -27.40
C THR A 327 13.91 -6.57 -27.85
N ARG A 328 15.05 -6.05 -28.32
CA ARG A 328 16.19 -6.87 -28.77
C ARG A 328 16.82 -7.69 -27.65
N ARG A 329 16.88 -7.15 -26.42
CA ARG A 329 17.44 -7.87 -25.26
C ARG A 329 16.52 -8.99 -24.81
N LEU A 330 15.22 -8.75 -24.84
CA LEU A 330 14.19 -9.74 -24.51
C LEU A 330 14.16 -10.87 -25.53
N GLU A 331 14.37 -10.57 -26.83
CA GLU A 331 14.48 -11.60 -27.87
C GLU A 331 15.70 -12.50 -27.65
N VAL A 332 16.88 -11.93 -27.38
CA VAL A 332 18.10 -12.71 -27.08
C VAL A 332 17.89 -13.61 -25.85
N LEU A 333 17.19 -13.12 -24.83
CA LEU A 333 16.82 -13.90 -23.65
C LEU A 333 15.91 -15.08 -24.03
N ARG A 334 14.84 -14.83 -24.80
CA ARG A 334 13.93 -15.87 -25.30
C ARG A 334 14.65 -16.93 -26.12
N SER A 335 15.53 -16.52 -27.04
CA SER A 335 16.33 -17.46 -27.84
C SER A 335 17.25 -18.31 -26.96
N CYS A 336 17.85 -17.73 -25.92
CA CYS A 336 18.70 -18.49 -24.99
C CYS A 336 17.92 -19.53 -24.20
N VAL A 337 16.74 -19.17 -23.67
CA VAL A 337 15.86 -20.14 -23.00
C VAL A 337 15.45 -21.23 -23.99
N GLY A 338 15.02 -20.87 -25.20
CA GLY A 338 14.72 -21.83 -26.26
C GLY A 338 15.87 -22.80 -26.54
N PHE A 339 17.10 -22.31 -26.73
CA PHE A 339 18.27 -23.17 -26.96
C PHE A 339 18.58 -24.11 -25.79
N ILE A 340 18.39 -23.68 -24.55
CA ILE A 340 18.55 -24.55 -23.37
C ILE A 340 17.55 -25.70 -23.45
N PHE A 341 16.26 -25.41 -23.65
CA PHE A 341 15.20 -26.42 -23.63
C PHE A 341 15.13 -27.29 -24.89
N ASP A 342 15.69 -26.83 -26.02
CA ASP A 342 15.86 -27.60 -27.26
C ASP A 342 17.18 -28.42 -27.28
N ASN A 343 17.89 -28.47 -26.16
CA ASN A 343 19.18 -29.15 -25.98
C ASN A 343 20.31 -28.66 -26.91
N LYS A 344 20.25 -27.40 -27.36
CA LYS A 344 21.29 -26.72 -28.14
C LYS A 344 22.26 -25.98 -27.21
N ILE A 345 22.93 -26.72 -26.33
CA ILE A 345 23.73 -26.16 -25.23
C ILE A 345 24.90 -25.29 -25.73
N SER A 346 25.55 -25.68 -26.83
CA SER A 346 26.64 -24.88 -27.42
C SER A 346 26.18 -23.50 -27.86
N ASP A 347 25.02 -23.43 -28.53
CA ASP A 347 24.43 -22.16 -29.00
C ASP A 347 23.99 -21.31 -27.81
N ALA A 348 23.37 -21.92 -26.80
CA ALA A 348 23.00 -21.25 -25.56
C ALA A 348 24.23 -20.62 -24.88
N ARG A 349 25.35 -21.35 -24.77
CA ARG A 349 26.59 -20.86 -24.14
C ARG A 349 27.21 -19.66 -24.84
N ILE A 350 27.04 -19.53 -26.16
CA ILE A 350 27.54 -18.38 -26.92
C ILE A 350 26.82 -17.09 -26.50
N ILE A 351 25.50 -17.13 -26.35
CA ILE A 351 24.69 -15.96 -26.02
C ILE A 351 24.48 -15.75 -24.51
N PHE A 352 24.78 -16.77 -23.69
CA PHE A 352 24.59 -16.75 -22.24
C PHE A 352 25.18 -15.52 -21.53
N PRO A 353 26.42 -15.07 -21.82
CA PRO A 353 26.98 -13.87 -21.17
C PRO A 353 26.22 -12.59 -21.51
N ALA A 354 25.62 -12.51 -22.70
CA ALA A 354 24.78 -11.37 -23.09
C ALA A 354 23.46 -11.37 -22.31
N VAL A 355 22.87 -12.54 -22.09
CA VAL A 355 21.66 -12.70 -21.26
C VAL A 355 21.95 -12.33 -19.81
N LEU A 356 23.04 -12.82 -19.21
CA LEU A 356 23.42 -12.42 -17.84
C LEU A 356 23.58 -10.91 -17.69
N ARG A 357 24.12 -10.21 -18.70
CA ARG A 357 24.16 -8.74 -18.70
C ARG A 357 22.78 -8.10 -18.84
N ALA A 358 21.89 -8.69 -19.63
CA ALA A 358 20.52 -8.20 -19.79
C ALA A 358 19.70 -8.35 -18.49
N LEU A 359 19.96 -9.39 -17.70
CA LEU A 359 19.30 -9.65 -16.41
C LEU A 359 19.61 -8.61 -15.32
N LYS A 360 20.47 -7.62 -15.57
CA LYS A 360 20.56 -6.43 -14.71
C LYS A 360 19.27 -5.58 -14.72
N SER A 361 18.45 -5.72 -15.77
CA SER A 361 17.14 -5.05 -15.87
C SER A 361 16.04 -5.88 -15.22
N GLY A 362 15.24 -5.29 -14.32
CA GLY A 362 14.09 -5.95 -13.70
C GLY A 362 13.09 -6.50 -14.73
N VAL A 363 12.85 -5.78 -15.83
CA VAL A 363 11.96 -6.24 -16.91
C VAL A 363 12.49 -7.52 -17.57
N ALA A 364 13.80 -7.64 -17.75
CA ALA A 364 14.40 -8.87 -18.30
C ALA A 364 14.33 -10.03 -17.30
N ARG A 365 14.46 -9.75 -15.99
CA ARG A 365 14.30 -10.76 -14.94
C ARG A 365 12.87 -11.28 -14.84
N LEU A 366 11.86 -10.41 -14.91
CA LEU A 366 10.45 -10.83 -14.98
C LEU A 366 10.13 -11.58 -16.29
N ALA A 367 10.70 -11.15 -17.41
CA ALA A 367 10.55 -11.90 -18.66
C ALA A 367 11.17 -13.31 -18.56
N LEU A 368 12.32 -13.45 -17.91
CA LEU A 368 12.94 -14.76 -17.66
C LEU A 368 12.00 -15.68 -16.87
N THR A 369 11.38 -15.19 -15.80
CA THR A 369 10.47 -16.03 -14.99
C THR A 369 9.23 -16.45 -15.78
N GLN A 370 8.70 -15.57 -16.65
CA GLN A 370 7.60 -15.90 -17.57
C GLN A 370 7.99 -16.99 -18.56
N GLU A 371 9.12 -16.83 -19.26
CA GLU A 371 9.59 -17.82 -20.25
C GLU A 371 9.85 -19.18 -19.62
N LEU A 372 10.50 -19.21 -18.44
CA LEU A 372 10.71 -20.45 -17.69
C LEU A 372 9.38 -21.06 -17.21
N GLY A 373 8.43 -20.25 -16.77
CA GLY A 373 7.10 -20.70 -16.37
C GLY A 373 6.32 -21.35 -17.51
N ASP A 374 6.45 -20.84 -18.74
CA ASP A 374 5.83 -21.46 -19.91
C ASP A 374 6.45 -22.82 -20.26
N GLN A 375 7.74 -23.02 -20.00
CA GLN A 375 8.37 -24.36 -20.12
C GLN A 375 7.82 -25.35 -19.09
N VAL A 376 7.53 -24.90 -17.86
CA VAL A 376 6.89 -25.72 -16.83
C VAL A 376 5.49 -26.15 -17.26
N LYS A 377 4.66 -25.23 -17.78
CA LYS A 377 3.33 -25.54 -18.32
C LYS A 377 3.40 -26.53 -19.49
N GLY A 378 4.49 -26.50 -20.26
CA GLY A 378 4.79 -27.47 -21.31
C GLY A 378 5.31 -28.83 -20.83
N ASN A 379 5.25 -29.12 -19.51
CA ASN A 379 5.77 -30.34 -18.88
C ASN A 379 7.28 -30.58 -19.08
N ARG A 380 8.08 -29.53 -19.31
CA ARG A 380 9.54 -29.62 -19.51
C ARG A 380 10.33 -29.33 -18.23
N ALA A 381 9.79 -29.71 -17.06
CA ALA A 381 10.38 -29.38 -15.77
C ALA A 381 11.54 -30.31 -15.33
N MET A 382 11.64 -31.52 -15.89
CA MET A 382 12.74 -32.44 -15.64
C MET A 382 13.86 -32.21 -16.66
N LEU A 383 15.00 -31.72 -16.18
CA LEU A 383 16.11 -31.22 -16.99
C LEU A 383 17.30 -32.19 -17.02
N GLU A 384 18.02 -32.20 -18.14
CA GLU A 384 19.35 -32.81 -18.23
C GLU A 384 20.38 -32.01 -17.42
N HIS A 385 21.52 -32.63 -17.11
CA HIS A 385 22.55 -32.03 -16.25
C HIS A 385 22.97 -30.61 -16.71
N GLN A 386 23.29 -30.45 -18.00
CA GLN A 386 23.74 -29.16 -18.54
C GLN A 386 22.61 -28.13 -18.62
N GLN A 387 21.39 -28.56 -18.92
CA GLN A 387 20.21 -27.67 -18.92
C GLN A 387 19.94 -27.14 -17.50
N PHE A 388 19.97 -28.04 -16.51
CA PHE A 388 19.77 -27.70 -15.11
C PHE A 388 20.80 -26.69 -14.61
N GLU A 389 22.08 -26.88 -14.92
CA GLU A 389 23.12 -25.91 -14.53
C GLU A 389 22.90 -24.51 -15.14
N LEU A 390 22.47 -24.43 -16.40
CA LEU A 390 22.21 -23.14 -17.05
C LEU A 390 20.95 -22.47 -16.48
N VAL A 391 19.87 -23.22 -16.25
CA VAL A 391 18.64 -22.69 -15.63
C VAL A 391 18.93 -22.17 -14.22
N VAL A 392 19.63 -22.95 -13.39
CA VAL A 392 20.00 -22.52 -12.03
C VAL A 392 20.90 -21.28 -12.05
N LYS A 393 21.84 -21.18 -13.00
CA LYS A 393 22.65 -19.95 -13.17
C LYS A 393 21.81 -18.73 -13.54
N LEU A 394 20.79 -18.90 -14.39
CA LEU A 394 19.86 -17.81 -14.72
C LEU A 394 19.03 -17.39 -13.51
N LEU A 395 18.49 -18.34 -12.74
CA LEU A 395 17.75 -18.07 -11.50
C LEU A 395 18.62 -17.34 -10.46
N ASN A 396 19.84 -17.85 -10.21
CA ASN A 396 20.79 -17.19 -9.32
C ASN A 396 21.13 -15.78 -9.80
N CYS A 397 21.38 -15.58 -11.10
CA CYS A 397 21.65 -14.24 -11.63
C CYS A 397 20.46 -13.28 -11.47
N ALA A 398 19.23 -13.79 -11.59
CA ALA A 398 18.03 -12.98 -11.38
C ALA A 398 17.85 -12.56 -9.92
N LEU A 399 18.18 -13.45 -8.96
CA LEU A 399 18.13 -13.18 -7.52
C LEU A 399 19.32 -12.34 -7.02
N LEU A 400 20.52 -12.50 -7.59
CA LEU A 400 21.71 -11.70 -7.23
C LEU A 400 21.55 -10.22 -7.59
N ASN A 401 20.87 -9.94 -8.70
CA ASN A 401 20.56 -8.56 -9.12
C ASN A 401 19.19 -8.13 -8.60
N ASP A 402 18.62 -8.84 -7.63
CA ASP A 402 17.42 -8.41 -6.95
C ASP A 402 17.75 -7.23 -6.05
N SER A 403 17.16 -6.11 -6.40
CA SER A 403 17.31 -4.88 -5.65
C SER A 403 16.24 -4.84 -4.56
N SER A 404 16.44 -4.06 -3.50
CA SER A 404 15.39 -3.78 -2.50
C SER A 404 14.08 -3.25 -3.12
N LEU A 405 14.17 -2.81 -4.38
CA LEU A 405 13.14 -2.32 -5.28
C LEU A 405 12.14 -3.39 -5.79
N ASP A 406 12.55 -4.66 -5.84
CA ASP A 406 11.83 -5.76 -6.52
C ASP A 406 11.73 -7.01 -5.62
N GLU A 407 11.93 -6.83 -4.32
CA GLU A 407 11.96 -7.91 -3.31
C GLU A 407 10.76 -8.86 -3.43
N HIS A 408 9.63 -8.42 -3.99
CA HIS A 408 8.38 -9.19 -4.05
C HIS A 408 7.92 -9.58 -5.47
N GLY A 409 8.64 -9.18 -6.53
CA GLY A 409 8.24 -9.48 -7.92
C GLY A 409 9.00 -10.69 -8.48
N VAL A 410 10.29 -10.51 -8.74
CA VAL A 410 11.14 -11.56 -9.33
C VAL A 410 11.32 -12.74 -8.38
N ALA A 411 11.65 -12.49 -7.11
CA ALA A 411 11.82 -13.56 -6.12
C ALA A 411 10.54 -14.39 -5.94
N ALA A 412 9.37 -13.75 -5.84
CA ALA A 412 8.08 -14.44 -5.73
C ALA A 412 7.78 -15.29 -6.97
N ALA A 413 8.03 -14.77 -8.17
CA ALA A 413 7.88 -15.51 -9.43
C ALA A 413 8.88 -16.68 -9.57
N ILE A 414 10.04 -16.63 -8.91
CA ILE A 414 11.04 -17.69 -8.92
C ILE A 414 10.66 -18.85 -7.99
N ILE A 415 9.97 -18.61 -6.87
CA ILE A 415 9.59 -19.67 -5.92
C ILE A 415 8.93 -20.88 -6.63
N PRO A 416 7.84 -20.75 -7.39
CA PRO A 416 7.19 -21.90 -8.03
C PRO A 416 8.10 -22.58 -9.08
N LEU A 417 9.00 -21.84 -9.72
CA LEU A 417 9.97 -22.40 -10.67
C LEU A 417 11.02 -23.24 -9.93
N ALA A 418 11.54 -22.73 -8.83
CA ALA A 418 12.59 -23.37 -8.03
C ALA A 418 12.13 -24.70 -7.41
N THR A 419 10.83 -24.79 -7.09
CA THR A 419 10.20 -26.01 -6.54
C THR A 419 9.81 -27.02 -7.61
N THR A 420 9.80 -26.63 -8.88
CA THR A 420 9.32 -27.48 -9.99
C THR A 420 10.47 -27.99 -10.85
N PHE A 421 11.44 -27.14 -11.19
CA PHE A 421 12.60 -27.57 -11.96
C PHE A 421 13.47 -28.54 -11.18
N CYS A 422 13.73 -29.71 -11.76
CA CYS A 422 14.57 -30.73 -11.14
C CYS A 422 15.44 -31.47 -12.15
N ARG A 423 16.51 -32.11 -11.67
CA ARG A 423 17.30 -33.10 -12.43
C ARG A 423 17.34 -34.43 -11.68
N LYS A 424 17.47 -35.52 -12.44
CA LYS A 424 17.69 -36.85 -11.88
C LYS A 424 19.19 -37.09 -11.69
N LEU A 425 19.61 -37.38 -10.45
CA LEU A 425 21.01 -37.70 -10.15
C LEU A 425 21.28 -39.20 -10.31
N CYS A 426 20.50 -40.01 -9.60
CA CYS A 426 20.50 -41.47 -9.71
C CYS A 426 19.07 -42.01 -9.58
N THR A 427 18.90 -43.34 -9.55
CA THR A 427 17.60 -43.98 -9.41
C THR A 427 16.91 -43.56 -8.11
N GLY A 428 15.77 -42.88 -8.22
CA GLY A 428 14.98 -42.41 -7.07
C GLY A 428 15.44 -41.09 -6.45
N VAL A 429 16.52 -40.46 -6.94
CA VAL A 429 17.04 -39.20 -6.37
C VAL A 429 16.86 -38.05 -7.37
N LEU A 430 16.02 -37.10 -6.99
CA LEU A 430 15.79 -35.84 -7.70
C LEU A 430 16.45 -34.70 -6.94
N GLN A 431 17.15 -33.82 -7.66
CA GLN A 431 17.62 -32.56 -7.13
C GLN A 431 16.80 -31.43 -7.73
N PHE A 432 16.17 -30.63 -6.87
CA PHE A 432 15.38 -29.47 -7.27
C PHE A 432 16.22 -28.19 -7.32
N ALA A 433 15.81 -27.22 -8.12
CA ALA A 433 16.51 -25.96 -8.29
C ALA A 433 16.59 -25.14 -6.98
N TYR A 434 15.59 -25.25 -6.08
CA TYR A 434 15.63 -24.56 -4.78
C TYR A 434 16.88 -24.89 -3.97
N THR A 435 17.45 -26.09 -4.14
CA THR A 435 18.67 -26.56 -3.43
C THR A 435 19.93 -25.76 -3.76
N LEU A 436 19.91 -24.96 -4.83
CA LEU A 436 21.07 -24.19 -5.31
C LEU A 436 20.82 -22.68 -5.31
N ILE A 437 19.76 -22.22 -4.64
CA ILE A 437 19.44 -20.79 -4.49
C ILE A 437 19.16 -20.39 -3.03
N GLN A 438 19.47 -21.25 -2.05
CA GLN A 438 19.16 -21.00 -0.63
C GLN A 438 19.95 -19.82 -0.03
N GLU A 439 21.08 -19.45 -0.63
CA GLU A 439 22.01 -18.44 -0.10
C GLU A 439 21.57 -16.97 -0.31
N HIS A 440 20.43 -16.72 -0.97
CA HIS A 440 19.97 -15.35 -1.23
C HIS A 440 19.32 -14.71 0.00
N ALA A 441 19.69 -13.45 0.27
CA ALA A 441 19.23 -12.69 1.44
C ALA A 441 17.70 -12.48 1.48
N VAL A 442 17.04 -12.42 0.31
CA VAL A 442 15.59 -12.21 0.19
C VAL A 442 14.78 -13.26 0.96
N TRP A 443 15.26 -14.50 1.07
CA TRP A 443 14.59 -15.55 1.83
C TRP A 443 14.58 -15.32 3.34
N GLY A 444 15.48 -14.47 3.86
CA GLY A 444 15.49 -14.05 5.25
C GLY A 444 14.54 -12.89 5.58
N SER A 445 13.94 -12.26 4.58
CA SER A 445 13.01 -11.14 4.78
C SER A 445 11.61 -11.66 5.12
N GLN A 446 11.12 -11.34 6.32
CA GLN A 446 9.76 -11.73 6.70
C GLN A 446 8.70 -10.95 5.90
N GLN A 447 8.96 -9.67 5.62
CA GLN A 447 8.12 -8.84 4.76
C GLN A 447 7.99 -9.44 3.34
N PHE A 448 9.07 -10.04 2.81
CA PHE A 448 9.02 -10.74 1.54
C PHE A 448 7.94 -11.81 1.51
N TRP A 449 8.01 -12.73 2.46
CA TRP A 449 7.10 -13.85 2.52
C TRP A 449 5.65 -13.43 2.75
N GLU A 450 5.42 -12.42 3.58
CA GLU A 450 4.08 -11.86 3.82
C GLU A 450 3.46 -11.32 2.53
N GLN A 451 4.20 -10.50 1.77
CA GLN A 451 3.69 -9.93 0.52
C GLN A 451 3.46 -10.99 -0.56
N ALA A 452 4.41 -11.91 -0.75
CA ALA A 452 4.27 -13.01 -1.72
C ALA A 452 3.07 -13.90 -1.36
N PHE A 453 2.88 -14.17 -0.07
CA PHE A 453 1.71 -14.88 0.44
C PHE A 453 0.40 -14.14 0.14
N TYR A 454 0.31 -12.84 0.42
CA TYR A 454 -0.89 -12.05 0.14
C TYR A 454 -1.22 -11.99 -1.35
N GLU A 455 -0.22 -11.90 -2.22
CA GLU A 455 -0.42 -11.94 -3.66
C GLU A 455 -0.97 -13.29 -4.13
N ASP A 456 -0.41 -14.41 -3.66
CA ASP A 456 -0.90 -15.76 -4.00
C ASP A 456 -2.32 -15.98 -3.45
N VAL A 457 -2.62 -15.57 -2.20
CA VAL A 457 -3.97 -15.65 -1.63
C VAL A 457 -4.96 -14.83 -2.46
N GLN A 458 -4.59 -13.62 -2.87
CA GLN A 458 -5.42 -12.81 -3.74
C GLN A 458 -5.73 -13.50 -5.07
N GLN A 459 -4.75 -14.18 -5.67
CA GLN A 459 -4.96 -14.95 -6.89
C GLN A 459 -5.92 -16.11 -6.67
N GLU A 460 -5.83 -16.81 -5.55
CA GLU A 460 -6.76 -17.90 -5.21
C GLU A 460 -8.17 -17.39 -4.91
N ILE A 461 -8.31 -16.27 -4.19
CA ILE A 461 -9.62 -15.60 -3.98
C ILE A 461 -10.23 -15.20 -5.33
N ARG A 462 -9.41 -14.64 -6.23
CA ARG A 462 -9.85 -14.35 -7.59
C ARG A 462 -10.34 -15.61 -8.30
N LYS A 463 -9.61 -16.72 -8.25
CA LYS A 463 -10.04 -17.99 -8.87
C LYS A 463 -11.34 -18.53 -8.26
N LEU A 464 -11.52 -18.37 -6.94
CA LEU A 464 -12.71 -18.81 -6.21
C LEU A 464 -13.97 -18.10 -6.72
N TYR A 465 -13.89 -16.79 -6.97
CA TYR A 465 -15.07 -15.98 -7.31
C TYR A 465 -15.20 -15.58 -8.78
N LEU A 466 -14.13 -15.70 -9.59
CA LEU A 466 -14.17 -15.31 -11.00
C LEU A 466 -15.25 -16.05 -11.81
N PRO A 467 -15.44 -17.38 -11.68
CA PRO A 467 -16.51 -18.07 -12.41
C PRO A 467 -17.91 -17.54 -12.05
N LEU A 468 -18.15 -17.25 -10.76
CA LEU A 468 -19.41 -16.71 -10.26
C LEU A 468 -19.67 -15.29 -10.81
N TYR A 469 -18.60 -14.49 -10.89
CA TYR A 469 -18.68 -13.15 -11.46
C TYR A 469 -19.00 -13.19 -12.96
N GLU A 470 -18.31 -14.03 -13.73
CA GLU A 470 -18.54 -14.18 -15.17
C GLU A 470 -19.96 -14.65 -15.48
N GLU A 471 -20.48 -15.61 -14.71
CA GLU A 471 -21.88 -16.05 -14.83
C GLU A 471 -22.86 -14.90 -14.55
N HIS A 472 -22.65 -14.13 -13.48
CA HIS A 472 -23.50 -12.99 -13.14
C HIS A 472 -23.48 -11.89 -14.22
N VAL A 473 -22.32 -11.56 -14.78
CA VAL A 473 -22.19 -10.57 -15.87
C VAL A 473 -22.88 -11.05 -17.14
N LEU A 474 -22.75 -12.33 -17.48
CA LEU A 474 -23.43 -12.92 -18.64
C LEU A 474 -24.95 -12.87 -18.47
N LEU A 475 -25.47 -13.10 -17.26
CA LEU A 475 -26.90 -12.99 -16.95
C LEU A 475 -27.39 -11.54 -17.04
N MET A 476 -26.63 -10.58 -16.53
CA MET A 476 -26.95 -9.15 -16.68
C MET A 476 -27.01 -8.73 -18.15
N SER A 477 -26.02 -9.11 -18.96
CA SER A 477 -25.98 -8.74 -20.38
C SER A 477 -27.19 -9.26 -21.18
N LYS A 478 -27.77 -10.40 -20.78
CA LYS A 478 -28.97 -10.97 -21.40
C LYS A 478 -30.27 -10.29 -20.96
N SER A 479 -30.26 -9.62 -19.81
CA SER A 479 -31.44 -8.92 -19.27
C SER A 479 -31.62 -7.50 -19.82
N THR A 480 -30.55 -6.86 -20.29
CA THR A 480 -30.55 -5.48 -20.80
C THR A 480 -31.07 -5.29 -22.23
N ASP A 481 -31.44 -6.34 -22.95
CA ASP A 481 -32.10 -6.23 -24.28
C ASP A 481 -33.57 -5.77 -24.20
N SER A 482 -34.06 -5.30 -23.05
CA SER A 482 -35.48 -4.93 -22.87
C SER A 482 -35.78 -3.72 -22.00
N SER A 483 -34.82 -2.81 -21.72
CA SER A 483 -35.13 -1.58 -20.99
C SER A 483 -34.14 -0.44 -21.29
N GLU A 484 -34.64 0.62 -21.93
CA GLU A 484 -33.95 1.91 -22.10
C GLU A 484 -33.54 2.49 -20.73
N LEU A 485 -32.24 2.72 -20.53
CA LEU A 485 -31.76 3.61 -19.46
C LEU A 485 -30.65 4.51 -20.00
N ASN A 486 -30.91 5.81 -19.92
CA ASN A 486 -30.02 6.90 -20.28
C ASN A 486 -28.66 6.79 -19.58
N THR A 487 -27.61 6.46 -20.32
CA THR A 487 -26.23 6.76 -19.96
C THR A 487 -25.89 8.22 -20.31
N PRO A 488 -25.17 8.98 -19.48
CA PRO A 488 -24.74 10.33 -19.84
C PRO A 488 -23.81 10.30 -21.05
N GLU A 489 -24.12 11.11 -22.05
CA GLU A 489 -23.32 11.33 -23.25
C GLU A 489 -21.89 11.78 -22.87
N GLY A 490 -20.88 11.08 -23.41
CA GLY A 490 -19.47 11.42 -23.19
C GLY A 490 -18.48 10.25 -23.25
N MET A 491 -18.93 9.03 -23.51
CA MET A 491 -18.06 7.87 -23.68
C MET A 491 -18.26 7.28 -25.08
N GLU A 492 -17.84 8.03 -26.09
CA GLU A 492 -17.82 7.55 -27.48
C GLU A 492 -16.86 6.36 -27.62
N ASP A 493 -17.46 5.24 -27.99
CA ASP A 493 -16.96 4.15 -28.81
C ASP A 493 -15.45 4.14 -29.12
N ARG A 494 -14.72 3.30 -28.39
CA ARG A 494 -13.57 2.56 -28.91
C ARG A 494 -13.89 1.08 -29.02
N SER A 495 -14.95 0.77 -29.76
CA SER A 495 -15.17 -0.57 -30.32
C SER A 495 -14.20 -0.79 -31.48
N SER A 496 -12.97 -1.19 -31.16
CA SER A 496 -12.11 -1.90 -32.11
C SER A 496 -11.09 -2.77 -31.36
N THR A 497 -11.28 -4.09 -31.50
CA THR A 497 -10.27 -5.14 -31.36
C THR A 497 -9.38 -5.11 -30.12
N LEU A 498 -9.81 -5.59 -28.94
CA LEU A 498 -8.89 -5.94 -27.84
C LEU A 498 -9.47 -7.01 -26.91
N LYS A 499 -8.56 -7.83 -26.36
CA LYS A 499 -8.76 -8.97 -25.45
C LYS A 499 -9.80 -8.71 -24.33
N PRO A 500 -10.50 -9.73 -23.81
CA PRO A 500 -11.40 -9.57 -22.67
C PRO A 500 -10.65 -8.88 -21.52
N ARG A 501 -11.23 -7.78 -21.01
CA ARG A 501 -10.69 -7.02 -19.87
C ARG A 501 -10.53 -7.98 -18.70
N GLN A 502 -9.29 -8.17 -18.22
CA GLN A 502 -9.05 -9.00 -17.04
C GLN A 502 -9.71 -8.33 -15.82
N ILE A 503 -10.70 -9.00 -15.24
CA ILE A 503 -11.41 -8.53 -14.04
C ILE A 503 -10.42 -8.56 -12.85
N GLY A 504 -10.30 -7.43 -12.17
CA GLY A 504 -9.36 -7.25 -11.06
C GLY A 504 -9.86 -7.83 -9.73
N PRO A 505 -8.97 -8.20 -8.79
CA PRO A 505 -9.37 -8.72 -7.48
C PRO A 505 -10.24 -7.76 -6.67
N LEU A 506 -9.96 -6.44 -6.72
CA LEU A 506 -10.79 -5.43 -6.06
C LEU A 506 -12.20 -5.32 -6.68
N GLU A 507 -12.35 -5.55 -7.98
CA GLU A 507 -13.66 -5.53 -8.65
C GLU A 507 -14.51 -6.72 -8.18
N ILE A 508 -13.90 -7.90 -8.09
CA ILE A 508 -14.52 -9.11 -7.52
C ILE A 508 -14.94 -8.85 -6.07
N ALA A 509 -14.02 -8.34 -5.25
CA ALA A 509 -14.31 -8.04 -3.86
C ALA A 509 -15.43 -7.00 -3.69
N ALA A 510 -15.47 -5.98 -4.55
CA ALA A 510 -16.55 -4.99 -4.53
C ALA A 510 -17.91 -5.64 -4.81
N GLU A 511 -17.97 -6.54 -5.79
CA GLU A 511 -19.19 -7.24 -6.14
C GLU A 511 -19.66 -8.20 -5.05
N GLN A 512 -18.75 -8.99 -4.46
CA GLN A 512 -19.07 -9.86 -3.32
C GLN A 512 -19.60 -9.07 -2.12
N LEU A 513 -18.98 -7.93 -1.80
CA LEU A 513 -19.47 -7.04 -0.74
C LEU A 513 -20.83 -6.41 -1.05
N ARG A 514 -21.09 -6.10 -2.33
CA ARG A 514 -22.37 -5.54 -2.78
C ARG A 514 -23.52 -6.53 -2.59
N ILE A 515 -23.31 -7.80 -2.94
CA ILE A 515 -24.36 -8.83 -2.85
C ILE A 515 -24.48 -9.43 -1.44
N TRP A 516 -23.49 -9.24 -0.57
CA TRP A 516 -23.43 -9.85 0.78
C TRP A 516 -24.73 -9.76 1.58
N ALA A 517 -25.38 -8.59 1.62
CA ALA A 517 -26.62 -8.38 2.38
C ALA A 517 -27.79 -9.24 1.86
N THR A 518 -27.76 -9.63 0.58
CA THR A 518 -28.82 -10.40 -0.09
C THR A 518 -28.68 -11.92 0.05
N LEU A 519 -27.52 -12.40 0.50
CA LEU A 519 -27.22 -13.82 0.63
C LEU A 519 -27.82 -14.46 1.88
N SER A 520 -28.14 -15.76 1.78
CA SER A 520 -28.62 -16.58 2.90
C SER A 520 -27.52 -16.82 3.95
N SER A 521 -27.90 -17.23 5.16
CA SER A 521 -26.93 -17.55 6.22
C SER A 521 -25.99 -18.71 5.84
N ASP A 522 -26.50 -19.70 5.11
CA ASP A 522 -25.72 -20.86 4.70
C ASP A 522 -24.68 -20.46 3.64
N GLN A 523 -25.08 -19.66 2.64
CA GLN A 523 -24.19 -19.13 1.62
C GLN A 523 -23.08 -18.26 2.23
N LYS A 524 -23.43 -17.41 3.21
CA LYS A 524 -22.45 -16.59 3.94
C LYS A 524 -21.42 -17.44 4.66
N THR A 525 -21.88 -18.51 5.32
CA THR A 525 -21.00 -19.42 6.06
C THR A 525 -20.09 -20.21 5.13
N GLU A 526 -20.61 -20.67 3.99
CA GLU A 526 -19.84 -21.36 2.95
C GLU A 526 -18.74 -20.46 2.38
N MET A 527 -19.05 -19.20 2.03
CA MET A 527 -18.05 -18.25 1.54
C MET A 527 -16.95 -17.98 2.58
N ILE A 528 -17.32 -17.76 3.85
CA ILE A 528 -16.35 -17.56 4.94
C ILE A 528 -15.42 -18.76 5.07
N ASN A 529 -15.97 -19.98 5.02
CA ASN A 529 -15.20 -21.22 5.14
C ASN A 529 -14.29 -21.46 3.92
N ASN A 530 -14.76 -21.14 2.71
CA ASN A 530 -13.97 -21.27 1.49
C ASN A 530 -12.78 -20.30 1.50
N GLU A 531 -13.01 -19.03 1.83
CA GLU A 531 -11.93 -18.04 1.97
C GLU A 531 -10.92 -18.44 3.06
N GLU A 532 -11.41 -18.91 4.22
CA GLU A 532 -10.53 -19.36 5.29
C GLU A 532 -9.68 -20.58 4.86
N SER A 533 -10.28 -21.52 4.15
CA SER A 533 -9.58 -22.70 3.61
C SER A 533 -8.51 -22.30 2.60
N THR A 534 -8.77 -21.29 1.76
CA THR A 534 -7.77 -20.71 0.85
C THR A 534 -6.58 -20.15 1.62
N VAL A 535 -6.82 -19.29 2.61
CA VAL A 535 -5.74 -18.69 3.44
C VAL A 535 -4.95 -19.79 4.17
N TYR A 536 -5.65 -20.74 4.77
CA TYR A 536 -5.08 -21.84 5.54
C TYR A 536 -4.18 -22.75 4.68
N SER A 537 -4.68 -23.19 3.52
CA SER A 537 -3.91 -24.03 2.60
C SER A 537 -2.67 -23.32 2.08
N GLN A 538 -2.78 -22.03 1.77
CA GLN A 538 -1.65 -21.23 1.32
C GLN A 538 -0.62 -21.04 2.44
N ALA A 539 -1.05 -20.94 3.70
CA ALA A 539 -0.16 -20.77 4.84
C ALA A 539 0.69 -22.02 5.07
N ILE A 540 0.10 -23.22 4.95
CA ILE A 540 0.83 -24.49 4.97
C ILE A 540 1.85 -24.55 3.83
N HIS A 541 1.44 -24.16 2.63
CA HIS A 541 2.30 -24.19 1.45
C HIS A 541 3.50 -23.24 1.60
N TYR A 542 3.30 -22.04 2.13
CA TYR A 542 4.37 -21.08 2.41
C TYR A 542 5.26 -21.51 3.58
N ALA A 543 4.70 -22.11 4.64
CA ALA A 543 5.49 -22.68 5.72
C ALA A 543 6.47 -23.74 5.21
N ASN A 544 5.99 -24.66 4.35
CA ASN A 544 6.85 -25.65 3.70
C ASN A 544 7.92 -24.97 2.83
N ARG A 545 7.55 -23.96 2.01
CA ARG A 545 8.47 -23.17 1.19
C ARG A 545 9.62 -22.59 1.98
N MET A 546 9.32 -21.99 3.13
CA MET A 546 10.33 -21.44 4.00
C MET A 546 11.26 -22.51 4.53
N VAL A 547 10.73 -23.65 5.01
CA VAL A 547 11.54 -24.73 5.58
C VAL A 547 12.58 -25.21 4.55
N TYR A 548 12.20 -25.59 3.34
CA TYR A 548 13.19 -26.10 2.38
C TYR A 548 14.06 -25.03 1.71
N LEU A 549 13.72 -23.74 1.77
CA LEU A 549 14.62 -22.66 1.31
C LEU A 549 15.57 -22.16 2.39
N ARG A 550 15.23 -22.33 3.67
CA ARG A 550 15.99 -21.79 4.81
C ARG A 550 16.74 -22.83 5.61
N VAL A 551 16.34 -24.10 5.58
CA VAL A 551 17.07 -25.19 6.24
C VAL A 551 18.25 -25.60 5.34
N PRO A 552 19.51 -25.45 5.81
CA PRO A 552 20.68 -25.84 5.03
C PRO A 552 20.69 -27.34 4.74
N LEU A 553 21.04 -27.71 3.51
CA LEU A 553 21.01 -29.12 3.08
C LEU A 553 22.07 -30.00 3.75
N ASP A 554 23.18 -29.41 4.20
CA ASP A 554 24.29 -30.13 4.83
C ASP A 554 23.94 -30.69 6.23
N VAL A 555 22.85 -30.23 6.84
CA VAL A 555 22.32 -30.78 8.12
C VAL A 555 21.92 -32.25 7.98
N SER A 556 21.54 -32.69 6.76
CA SER A 556 21.10 -34.07 6.50
C SER A 556 22.23 -35.06 6.18
N ARG A 557 23.46 -34.58 5.88
CA ARG A 557 24.59 -35.45 5.52
C ARG A 557 25.19 -36.19 6.71
N ASN A 558 25.17 -35.60 7.91
CA ASN A 558 25.80 -36.18 9.09
C ASN A 558 24.93 -37.20 9.83
N VAL A 559 23.61 -37.22 9.59
CA VAL A 559 22.69 -38.17 10.23
C VAL A 559 22.81 -39.59 9.63
N LYS A 560 23.20 -39.73 8.36
CA LYS A 560 23.32 -41.04 7.69
C LYS A 560 24.57 -41.82 8.06
N THR A 561 25.59 -41.19 8.65
CA THR A 561 26.83 -41.86 9.04
C THR A 561 26.70 -42.65 10.34
N LEU A 562 25.64 -42.42 11.12
CA LEU A 562 25.41 -43.06 12.42
C LEU A 562 24.59 -44.37 12.34
N ALA A 563 24.04 -44.73 11.18
CA ALA A 563 23.14 -45.88 11.03
C ALA A 563 23.80 -47.14 10.42
N MET A 564 25.13 -47.17 10.29
CA MET A 564 25.84 -48.24 9.57
C MET A 564 27.00 -48.85 10.37
N ASP A 565 26.79 -49.12 11.67
CA ASP A 565 27.67 -49.99 12.45
C ASP A 565 26.88 -50.76 13.52
N GLU A 566 25.97 -51.64 13.08
CA GLU A 566 25.51 -52.79 13.89
C GLU A 566 25.90 -54.09 13.17
N ASN A 567 27.07 -54.65 13.49
CA ASN A 567 27.32 -56.09 13.62
C ASN A 567 28.82 -56.40 13.67
N SER A 568 29.38 -56.58 14.87
CA SER A 568 30.42 -57.58 15.10
C SER A 568 30.63 -57.77 16.61
N SER A 569 30.36 -58.98 17.08
CA SER A 569 30.59 -59.42 18.45
C SER A 569 31.95 -60.10 18.56
N THR A 570 32.75 -59.77 19.58
CA THR A 570 33.78 -60.66 20.13
C THR A 570 34.23 -60.21 21.52
N VAL A 571 34.75 -61.17 22.29
CA VAL A 571 34.62 -61.32 23.74
C VAL A 571 35.98 -61.13 24.47
N THR A 572 35.96 -60.43 25.64
CA THR A 572 36.87 -60.46 26.84
C THR A 572 38.34 -59.96 26.78
N PRO A 573 39.02 -59.64 27.93
CA PRO A 573 38.56 -59.20 29.27
C PRO A 573 39.36 -58.00 29.91
N SER A 574 38.74 -57.37 30.92
CA SER A 574 39.29 -56.84 32.19
C SER A 574 40.65 -56.09 32.28
N GLN A 575 40.63 -54.80 32.69
CA GLN A 575 41.22 -54.32 33.96
C GLN A 575 40.84 -52.85 34.25
N ALA A 576 40.92 -52.48 35.53
CA ALA A 576 40.22 -51.38 36.20
C ALA A 576 41.05 -50.09 36.39
N GLU A 577 40.37 -49.08 36.98
CA GLU A 577 40.82 -47.80 37.56
C GLU A 577 40.91 -46.62 36.57
N SER A 578 39.89 -45.74 36.46
CA SER A 578 39.41 -44.67 37.36
C SER A 578 40.17 -43.34 37.26
N ASP A 579 39.41 -42.34 36.79
CA ASP A 579 39.47 -40.89 37.04
C ASP A 579 40.67 -40.04 36.56
N SER A 580 40.47 -39.31 35.45
CA SER A 580 39.91 -37.93 35.47
C SER A 580 40.46 -37.05 34.34
N LEU A 581 39.51 -36.34 33.70
CA LEU A 581 39.63 -35.02 33.05
C LEU A 581 40.73 -34.83 32.00
N ASP A 582 40.35 -34.80 30.72
CA ASP A 582 40.27 -33.56 29.92
C ASP A 582 40.31 -33.89 28.41
N ALA A 583 39.18 -33.68 27.72
CA ALA A 583 39.11 -33.55 26.26
C ALA A 583 37.71 -33.04 25.90
N GLU A 584 37.60 -31.72 25.76
CA GLU A 584 36.54 -31.06 25.00
C GLU A 584 36.35 -31.74 23.63
N SER A 585 35.17 -32.32 23.43
CA SER A 585 34.62 -32.60 22.09
C SER A 585 33.10 -32.62 22.21
N GLY A 586 32.54 -31.44 22.50
CA GLY A 586 31.10 -31.21 22.70
C GLY A 586 30.59 -29.98 21.96
N PHE A 587 31.16 -29.65 20.81
CA PHE A 587 30.72 -28.56 19.94
C PHE A 587 30.29 -29.14 18.59
N ASP A 588 29.03 -29.57 18.47
CA ASP A 588 28.38 -29.73 17.16
C ASP A 588 26.85 -29.89 17.26
N GLU A 589 26.32 -30.40 18.39
CA GLU A 589 24.87 -30.57 18.53
C GLU A 589 24.11 -29.26 18.79
N THR A 590 24.69 -28.32 19.54
CA THR A 590 24.05 -27.05 19.91
C THR A 590 23.88 -26.06 18.75
N GLU A 591 24.81 -26.04 17.78
CA GLU A 591 24.68 -25.17 16.60
C GLU A 591 23.63 -25.70 15.61
N GLN A 592 23.48 -27.02 15.49
CA GLN A 592 22.47 -27.65 14.63
C GLN A 592 21.05 -27.48 15.18
N THR A 593 20.86 -27.56 16.51
CA THR A 593 19.57 -27.24 17.14
C THR A 593 19.20 -25.77 17.02
N ASP A 594 20.19 -24.87 16.98
CA ASP A 594 19.96 -23.43 16.86
C ASP A 594 19.43 -23.05 15.47
N VAL A 595 20.01 -23.57 14.38
CA VAL A 595 19.53 -23.27 13.01
C VAL A 595 18.09 -23.74 12.80
N ALA A 596 17.77 -24.98 13.22
CA ALA A 596 16.41 -25.50 13.13
C ALA A 596 15.44 -24.66 13.97
N ALA A 597 15.78 -24.35 15.22
CA ALA A 597 14.95 -23.54 16.10
C ALA A 597 14.73 -22.11 15.56
N VAL A 598 15.75 -21.50 14.95
CA VAL A 598 15.66 -20.18 14.31
C VAL A 598 14.69 -20.22 13.13
N VAL A 599 14.78 -21.24 12.28
CA VAL A 599 13.85 -21.39 11.14
C VAL A 599 12.43 -21.67 11.62
N THR A 600 12.23 -22.58 12.58
CA THR A 600 10.89 -22.84 13.16
C THR A 600 10.29 -21.57 13.74
N LYS A 601 11.06 -20.78 14.51
CA LYS A 601 10.59 -19.51 15.07
C LYS A 601 10.25 -18.47 13.99
N PHE A 602 11.02 -18.45 12.90
CA PHE A 602 10.74 -17.60 11.75
C PHE A 602 9.42 -17.98 11.06
N VAL A 603 9.21 -19.28 10.80
CA VAL A 603 7.98 -19.81 10.18
C VAL A 603 6.77 -19.58 11.09
N SER A 604 6.87 -19.86 12.40
CA SER A 604 5.78 -19.62 13.35
C SER A 604 5.40 -18.14 13.41
N ARG A 605 6.37 -17.22 13.45
CA ARG A 605 6.08 -15.77 13.40
C ARG A 605 5.35 -15.37 12.13
N PHE A 606 5.76 -15.93 10.99
CA PHE A 606 5.08 -15.69 9.73
C PHE A 606 3.63 -16.20 9.76
N VAL A 607 3.42 -17.46 10.18
CA VAL A 607 2.10 -18.09 10.28
C VAL A 607 1.19 -17.28 11.21
N ASP A 608 1.67 -16.95 12.41
CA ASP A 608 0.92 -16.14 13.38
C ASP A 608 0.52 -14.80 12.76
N LYS A 609 1.44 -14.13 12.06
CA LYS A 609 1.17 -12.84 11.43
C LYS A 609 0.09 -12.94 10.36
N VAL A 610 0.28 -13.78 9.34
CA VAL A 610 -0.63 -13.85 8.20
C VAL A 610 -1.99 -14.42 8.55
N CYS A 611 -2.05 -15.39 9.48
CA CYS A 611 -3.32 -15.99 9.91
C CYS A 611 -4.11 -15.05 10.82
N ASN A 612 -3.47 -14.33 11.75
CA ASN A 612 -4.17 -13.35 12.59
C ASN A 612 -4.67 -12.17 11.78
N ASP A 613 -3.83 -11.65 10.87
CA ASP A 613 -4.19 -10.57 9.96
C ASP A 613 -5.39 -10.94 9.07
N ALA A 614 -5.40 -12.16 8.53
CA ALA A 614 -6.52 -12.68 7.76
C ALA A 614 -7.71 -13.13 8.63
N GLY A 615 -7.63 -13.11 9.97
CA GLY A 615 -8.72 -13.52 10.86
C GLY A 615 -9.05 -15.02 10.85
N VAL A 616 -8.07 -15.89 10.61
CA VAL A 616 -8.24 -17.36 10.66
C VAL A 616 -8.57 -17.80 12.09
N LEU A 617 -9.43 -18.81 12.24
CA LEU A 617 -9.81 -19.32 13.57
C LEU A 617 -8.57 -19.81 14.35
N GLN A 618 -8.48 -19.40 15.63
CA GLN A 618 -7.37 -19.76 16.52
C GLN A 618 -7.13 -21.27 16.65
N LYS A 619 -8.19 -22.09 16.48
CA LYS A 619 -8.05 -23.55 16.43
C LYS A 619 -7.21 -23.98 15.22
N HIS A 620 -7.55 -23.47 14.03
CA HIS A 620 -6.80 -23.78 12.81
C HIS A 620 -5.36 -23.27 12.88
N VAL A 621 -5.11 -22.10 13.48
CA VAL A 621 -3.72 -21.63 13.70
C VAL A 621 -2.91 -22.61 14.55
N LYS A 622 -3.49 -23.13 15.63
CA LYS A 622 -2.84 -24.16 16.47
C LYS A 622 -2.59 -25.46 15.73
N ASP A 623 -3.53 -25.90 14.91
CA ASP A 623 -3.38 -27.10 14.07
C ASP A 623 -2.26 -26.90 13.03
N LEU A 624 -2.13 -25.68 12.48
CA LEU A 624 -1.06 -25.33 11.55
C LEU A 624 0.31 -25.42 12.20
N HIS A 625 0.46 -24.94 13.44
CA HIS A 625 1.71 -25.09 14.20
C HIS A 625 2.13 -26.55 14.43
N GLN A 626 1.18 -27.48 14.50
CA GLN A 626 1.50 -28.92 14.60
C GLN A 626 1.93 -29.53 13.26
N MET A 627 1.63 -28.86 12.14
CA MET A 627 2.01 -29.28 10.80
C MET A 627 3.26 -28.61 10.26
N ILE A 628 3.82 -27.61 10.96
CA ILE A 628 5.13 -27.04 10.61
C ILE A 628 6.17 -28.17 10.74
N PRO A 629 6.88 -28.52 9.65
CA PRO A 629 7.85 -29.62 9.62
C PRO A 629 9.01 -29.47 10.60
#